data_AF-A0A973PS42-F1
#
_entry.id   AF-A0A973PS42-F1
#
_cell.length_a   1.000
_cell.length_b   1.000
_cell.length_c   1.000
_cell.angle_alpha   90.00
_cell.angle_beta   90.00
_cell.angle_gamma   90.00
#
_symmetry.space_group_name_H-M   'P 1'
#
loop_
_entity.id
_entity.type
_entity.pdbx_description
1 polymer ?
#
loop_
_entity_poly.entity_id
_entity_poly.type
_entity_poly.pdbx_seq_one_letter_code
_entity_poly.pdbx_strand_id
1 'polypeptide(L)'
;MRHLLAPTPAVVRERPLRTPAGLERVLLTLASAVLTHFGTGLHPVWWLTWLAPLPVLFLARRAGGRTAFAAGTLVWLTSQVQMWPYFTGTLEMPPVLAAALIAGPAICYGLGLLLFHALC
;
A
#
# COMPACT_ATOMS: atom_id res chain seq x y z
N MET A 1 10.34 -52.72 -37.61
CA MET A 1 10.55 -52.03 -36.32
C MET A 1 9.86 -50.67 -36.38
N ARG A 2 8.60 -50.58 -35.89
CA ARG A 2 7.82 -49.35 -35.81
C ARG A 2 8.11 -48.73 -34.43
N HIS A 3 8.93 -47.69 -34.38
CA HIS A 3 9.12 -46.90 -33.16
C HIS A 3 7.81 -46.16 -32.87
N LEU A 4 7.07 -46.63 -31.85
CA LEU A 4 5.95 -45.92 -31.26
C LEU A 4 6.45 -44.56 -30.74
N LEU A 5 6.00 -43.46 -31.36
CA LEU A 5 6.07 -42.15 -30.74
C LEU A 5 5.16 -42.18 -29.50
N ALA A 6 5.76 -42.13 -28.32
CA ALA A 6 5.02 -41.82 -27.10
C ALA A 6 4.45 -40.38 -27.23
N PRO A 7 3.18 -40.14 -26.90
CA PRO A 7 2.62 -38.80 -26.91
C PRO A 7 3.35 -37.94 -25.88
N THR A 8 3.88 -36.80 -26.33
CA THR A 8 4.53 -35.80 -25.48
C THR A 8 3.55 -35.37 -24.38
N PRO A 9 3.94 -35.38 -23.09
CA PRO A 9 3.04 -34.94 -22.03
C PRO A 9 2.67 -33.48 -22.26
N ALA A 10 1.37 -33.23 -22.42
CA ALA A 10 0.84 -31.88 -22.55
C ALA A 10 1.17 -31.10 -21.26
N VAL A 11 2.05 -30.11 -21.37
CA VAL A 11 2.32 -29.18 -20.27
C VAL A 11 1.03 -28.42 -20.00
N VAL A 12 0.35 -28.78 -18.90
CA VAL A 12 -0.82 -28.08 -18.39
C VAL A 12 -0.36 -26.68 -17.96
N ARG A 13 -0.58 -25.67 -18.81
CA ARG A 13 -0.37 -24.27 -18.43
C ARG A 13 -1.40 -23.92 -17.36
N GLU A 14 -0.96 -23.82 -16.11
CA GLU A 14 -1.78 -23.25 -15.05
C GLU A 14 -2.16 -21.83 -15.44
N ARG A 15 -3.46 -21.58 -15.60
CA ARG A 15 -3.98 -20.23 -15.83
C ARG A 15 -3.75 -19.45 -14.55
N PRO A 16 -2.94 -18.38 -14.55
CA PRO A 16 -2.79 -17.57 -13.34
C PRO A 16 -4.17 -17.07 -12.92
N LEU A 17 -4.47 -17.22 -11.63
CA LEU A 17 -5.66 -16.68 -10.99
C LEU A 17 -5.77 -15.20 -11.36
N ARG A 18 -6.66 -14.88 -12.32
CA ARG A 18 -6.97 -13.49 -12.67
C ARG A 18 -7.82 -12.93 -11.54
N THR A 19 -7.17 -12.46 -10.48
CA THR A 19 -7.85 -11.57 -9.53
C THR A 19 -8.35 -10.34 -10.30
N PRO A 20 -9.58 -9.86 -10.03
CA PRO A 20 -10.04 -8.63 -10.64
C PRO A 20 -9.08 -7.51 -10.23
N ALA A 21 -8.53 -6.78 -11.21
CA ALA A 21 -7.45 -5.82 -10.99
C ALA A 21 -7.77 -4.76 -9.92
N GLY A 22 -9.06 -4.50 -9.62
CA GLY A 22 -9.47 -3.62 -8.52
C GLY A 22 -9.21 -4.22 -7.13
N LEU A 23 -9.50 -5.50 -6.93
CA LEU A 23 -9.33 -6.16 -5.62
C LEU A 23 -7.86 -6.22 -5.21
N GLU A 24 -6.96 -6.55 -6.13
CA GLU A 24 -5.51 -6.57 -5.87
C GLU A 24 -5.03 -5.21 -5.36
N ARG A 25 -5.47 -4.11 -5.99
CA ARG A 25 -5.09 -2.74 -5.59
C ARG A 25 -5.57 -2.42 -4.18
N VAL A 26 -6.81 -2.78 -3.86
CA VAL A 26 -7.38 -2.60 -2.52
C VAL A 26 -6.59 -3.41 -1.49
N LEU A 27 -6.31 -4.67 -1.77
CA LEU A 27 -5.55 -5.54 -0.86
C LEU A 27 -4.13 -5.03 -0.61
N LEU A 28 -3.42 -4.59 -1.66
CA LEU A 28 -2.07 -4.03 -1.52
C LEU A 28 -2.10 -2.73 -0.71
N THR A 29 -3.07 -1.86 -0.96
CA THR A 29 -3.24 -0.60 -0.21
C THR A 29 -3.55 -0.89 1.26
N LEU A 30 -4.47 -1.81 1.54
CA LEU A 30 -4.83 -2.20 2.90
C LEU A 30 -3.67 -2.88 3.63
N ALA A 31 -2.93 -3.75 2.97
CA ALA A 31 -1.75 -4.39 3.55
C ALA A 31 -0.72 -3.34 3.98
N SER A 32 -0.40 -2.39 3.09
CA SER A 32 0.47 -1.26 3.43
C SER A 32 -0.08 -0.40 4.56
N ALA A 33 -1.39 -0.11 4.58
CA ALA A 33 -2.02 0.67 5.63
C ALA A 33 -1.94 -0.03 6.99
N VAL A 34 -2.21 -1.33 7.05
CA VAL A 34 -2.11 -2.12 8.30
C VAL A 34 -0.67 -2.15 8.81
N LEU A 35 0.30 -2.41 7.94
CA LEU A 35 1.72 -2.41 8.31
C LEU A 35 2.17 -1.03 8.80
N THR A 36 1.72 0.04 8.14
CA THR A 36 2.03 1.42 8.55
C THR A 36 1.38 1.75 9.89
N HIS A 37 0.10 1.42 10.09
CA HIS A 37 -0.63 1.65 11.34
C HIS A 37 0.07 1.05 12.57
N PHE A 38 0.50 -0.21 12.48
CA PHE A 38 1.24 -0.85 13.57
C PHE A 38 2.72 -0.48 13.62
N GLY A 39 3.30 -0.01 12.52
CA GLY A 39 4.68 0.49 12.46
C GLY A 39 4.85 1.91 12.99
N THR A 40 3.77 2.70 13.02
CA THR A 40 3.75 4.07 13.54
C THR A 40 2.90 4.16 14.82
N GLY A 41 2.73 5.37 15.36
CA GLY A 41 1.95 5.58 16.58
C GLY A 41 2.78 5.87 17.82
N LEU A 42 2.11 5.84 18.97
CA LEU A 42 2.73 6.05 20.27
C LEU A 42 3.51 4.82 20.77
N HIS A 43 3.11 3.61 20.34
CA HIS A 43 3.77 2.35 20.67
C HIS A 43 4.04 1.51 19.41
N PRO A 44 5.00 1.92 18.58
CA PRO A 44 5.22 1.30 17.27
C PRO A 44 5.96 -0.03 17.35
N VAL A 45 5.56 -0.96 16.48
CA VAL A 45 6.39 -2.12 16.10
C VAL A 45 7.29 -1.67 14.94
N TRP A 46 8.38 -0.99 15.28
CA TRP A 46 9.19 -0.20 14.36
C TRP A 46 9.63 -0.91 13.06
N TRP A 47 9.86 -2.23 13.10
CA TRP A 47 10.34 -2.96 11.93
C TRP A 47 9.27 -3.08 10.82
N LEU A 48 7.97 -2.98 11.18
CA LEU A 48 6.88 -2.97 10.21
C LEU A 48 6.94 -1.76 9.28
N THR A 49 7.46 -0.62 9.75
CA THR A 49 7.59 0.62 8.95
C THR A 49 8.47 0.43 7.72
N TRP A 50 9.49 -0.44 7.82
CA TRP A 50 10.36 -0.77 6.69
C TRP A 50 9.67 -1.65 5.64
N LEU A 51 8.75 -2.51 6.08
CA LEU A 51 8.00 -3.41 5.20
C LEU A 51 6.75 -2.75 4.61
N ALA A 52 6.17 -1.79 5.34
CA ALA A 52 4.95 -1.08 4.99
C ALA A 52 4.91 -0.46 3.58
N PRO A 53 5.99 0.14 3.03
CA PRO A 53 5.95 0.68 1.68
C PRO A 53 5.97 -0.39 0.57
N LEU A 54 6.40 -1.63 0.85
CA LEU A 54 6.62 -2.63 -0.20
C LEU A 54 5.35 -2.97 -1.01
N PRO A 55 4.18 -3.25 -0.39
CA PRO A 55 2.96 -3.55 -1.14
C PRO A 55 2.49 -2.38 -2.00
N VAL A 56 2.52 -1.14 -1.46
CA VAL A 56 2.05 0.05 -2.19
C VAL A 56 3.05 0.53 -3.25
N LEU A 57 4.36 0.31 -3.08
CA LEU A 57 5.36 0.53 -4.14
C LEU A 57 5.17 -0.45 -5.30
N PHE A 58 4.89 -1.72 -5.00
CA PHE A 58 4.56 -2.71 -6.01
C PHE A 58 3.29 -2.33 -6.80
N LEU A 59 2.27 -1.84 -6.09
CA LEU A 59 1.07 -1.25 -6.70
C LEU A 59 1.41 -0.04 -7.57
N ALA A 60 2.20 0.90 -7.07
CA ALA A 60 2.56 2.14 -7.76
C ALA A 60 3.30 1.86 -9.08
N ARG A 61 4.15 0.84 -9.14
CA ARG A 61 4.84 0.45 -10.38
C ARG A 61 3.90 -0.11 -11.46
N ARG A 62 2.77 -0.70 -11.07
CA ARG A 62 1.85 -1.41 -11.98
C ARG A 62 0.60 -0.62 -12.34
N ALA A 63 0.21 0.32 -11.49
CA ALA A 63 -0.95 1.18 -11.70
C ALA A 63 -0.52 2.55 -12.27
N GLY A 64 -1.47 3.36 -12.75
CA GLY A 64 -1.16 4.71 -13.19
C GLY A 64 -0.91 5.68 -12.04
N GLY A 65 -0.23 6.80 -12.30
CA GLY A 65 0.18 7.78 -11.28
C GLY A 65 -0.94 8.29 -10.37
N ARG A 66 -2.17 8.47 -10.87
CA ARG A 66 -3.33 8.83 -10.03
C ARG A 66 -3.62 7.77 -8.96
N THR A 67 -3.50 6.49 -9.31
CA THR A 67 -3.69 5.39 -8.35
C THR A 67 -2.54 5.33 -7.35
N ALA A 68 -1.29 5.55 -7.80
CA ALA A 68 -0.13 5.61 -6.91
C ALA A 68 -0.28 6.72 -5.85
N PHE A 69 -0.63 7.94 -6.28
CA PHE A 69 -0.89 9.06 -5.38
C PHE A 69 -2.02 8.76 -4.39
N ALA A 70 -3.19 8.33 -4.90
CA ALA A 70 -4.35 8.06 -4.06
C ALA A 70 -4.08 6.96 -3.03
N ALA A 71 -3.44 5.86 -3.45
CA ALA A 71 -3.09 4.76 -2.56
C ALA A 71 -2.13 5.20 -1.46
N GLY A 72 -1.09 5.97 -1.79
CA GLY A 72 -0.14 6.48 -0.79
C GLY A 72 -0.81 7.39 0.23
N THR A 73 -1.60 8.36 -0.25
CA THR A 73 -2.33 9.29 0.63
C THR A 73 -3.28 8.52 1.56
N LEU A 74 -4.01 7.52 1.06
CA LEU A 74 -4.91 6.70 1.85
C LEU A 74 -4.18 5.83 2.89
N VAL A 75 -3.07 5.17 2.50
CA VAL A 75 -2.23 4.40 3.42
C VAL A 75 -1.86 5.25 4.64
N TRP A 76 -1.38 6.46 4.41
CA TRP A 76 -0.96 7.34 5.49
C TRP A 76 -2.14 7.86 6.32
N LEU A 77 -3.22 8.32 5.68
CA LEU A 77 -4.41 8.84 6.39
C LEU A 77 -5.02 7.79 7.31
N THR A 78 -5.24 6.57 6.81
CA THR A 78 -5.83 5.48 7.59
C THR A 78 -4.94 5.10 8.77
N SER A 79 -3.62 5.13 8.59
CA SER A 79 -2.67 4.83 9.65
C SER A 79 -2.68 5.91 10.74
N GLN A 80 -2.59 7.17 10.35
CA GLN A 80 -2.47 8.28 11.30
C GLN A 80 -3.77 8.66 12.01
N VAL A 81 -4.92 8.10 11.61
CA VAL A 81 -6.20 8.35 12.31
C VAL A 81 -6.14 7.96 13.80
N GLN A 82 -5.27 6.99 14.16
CA GLN A 82 -5.05 6.58 15.54
C GLN A 82 -4.45 7.69 16.44
N MET A 83 -3.79 8.69 15.84
CA MET A 83 -3.20 9.82 16.57
C MET A 83 -4.21 10.92 16.87
N TRP A 84 -5.41 10.87 16.28
CA TRP A 84 -6.44 11.87 16.49
C TRP A 84 -6.80 12.12 17.97
N PRO A 85 -7.13 11.09 18.79
CA PRO A 85 -7.44 11.30 20.20
C PRO A 85 -6.24 11.82 20.99
N TYR A 86 -5.02 11.49 20.57
CA TYR A 86 -3.81 12.03 21.18
C TYR A 86 -3.68 13.54 20.91
N PHE A 87 -3.83 13.97 19.65
CA PHE A 87 -3.73 15.39 19.31
C PHE A 87 -4.84 16.22 19.93
N THR A 88 -6.08 15.76 19.85
CA THR A 88 -7.25 16.56 20.27
C THR A 88 -7.61 16.39 21.74
N GLY A 89 -7.33 15.24 22.34
CA GLY A 89 -7.66 14.95 23.74
C GLY A 89 -6.48 15.09 24.70
N THR A 90 -5.27 14.68 24.31
CA THR A 90 -4.10 14.75 25.21
C THR A 90 -3.32 16.05 25.05
N LEU A 91 -3.09 16.47 23.81
CA LEU A 91 -2.37 17.72 23.51
C LEU A 91 -3.31 18.93 23.37
N GLU A 92 -4.62 18.71 23.47
CA GLU A 92 -5.67 19.73 23.38
C GLU A 92 -5.50 20.67 22.16
N MET A 93 -4.97 20.12 21.06
CA MET A 93 -4.72 20.88 19.86
C MET A 93 -6.04 21.28 19.19
N PRO A 94 -6.11 22.48 18.59
CA PRO A 94 -7.21 22.83 17.71
C PRO A 94 -7.40 21.74 16.63
N PRO A 95 -8.63 21.23 16.40
CA PRO A 95 -8.86 20.12 15.47
C PRO A 95 -8.35 20.37 14.05
N VAL A 96 -8.36 21.63 13.60
CA VAL A 96 -7.81 22.05 12.31
C VAL A 96 -6.31 21.79 12.22
N LEU A 97 -5.56 22.07 13.30
CA LEU A 97 -4.11 21.83 13.35
C LEU A 97 -3.81 20.33 13.39
N ALA A 98 -4.56 19.55 14.17
CA ALA A 98 -4.46 18.10 14.19
C ALA A 98 -4.72 17.48 12.80
N ALA A 99 -5.77 17.96 12.12
CA ALA A 99 -6.08 17.54 10.75
C ALA A 99 -4.96 17.90 9.77
N ALA A 100 -4.37 19.09 9.87
CA ALA A 100 -3.25 19.51 9.04
C ALA A 100 -1.99 18.64 9.26
N LEU A 101 -1.69 18.29 10.51
CA LEU A 101 -0.56 17.41 10.86
C LEU A 101 -0.74 15.97 10.37
N ILE A 102 -1.99 15.52 10.18
CA ILE A 102 -2.30 14.20 9.60
C ILE A 102 -2.29 14.29 8.07
N ALA A 103 -2.96 15.29 7.50
CA ALA A 103 -3.15 15.43 6.05
C ALA A 103 -1.87 15.83 5.31
N GLY A 104 -1.05 16.71 5.88
CA GLY A 104 0.19 17.19 5.26
C GLY A 104 1.15 16.04 4.91
N PRO A 105 1.57 15.22 5.89
CA PRO A 105 2.43 14.08 5.61
C PRO A 105 1.75 13.00 4.75
N ALA A 106 0.40 12.86 4.81
CA ALA A 106 -0.33 11.99 3.89
C ALA A 106 -0.16 12.42 2.43
N ILE A 107 -0.31 13.71 2.15
CA ILE A 107 -0.09 14.25 0.81
C ILE A 107 1.36 14.05 0.40
N CYS A 108 2.33 14.32 1.28
CA CYS A 108 3.75 14.08 1.00
C CYS A 108 4.04 12.62 0.64
N TYR A 109 3.45 11.66 1.37
CA TYR A 109 3.61 10.24 1.10
C TYR A 109 2.99 9.86 -0.26
N GLY A 110 1.79 10.35 -0.56
CA GLY A 110 1.16 10.20 -1.88
C GLY A 110 2.01 10.78 -3.01
N LEU A 111 2.58 11.96 -2.83
CA LEU A 111 3.50 12.60 -3.79
C LEU A 111 4.78 11.78 -3.97
N GLY A 112 5.31 11.19 -2.89
CA GLY A 112 6.46 10.30 -2.96
C GLY A 112 6.20 9.07 -3.82
N LEU A 113 5.01 8.45 -3.71
CA LEU A 113 4.62 7.35 -4.59
C LEU A 113 4.34 7.77 -6.03
N LEU A 114 3.79 8.97 -6.23
CA LEU A 114 3.62 9.54 -7.57
C LEU A 114 4.98 9.76 -8.24
N LEU A 115 5.94 10.30 -7.48
CA LEU A 115 7.31 10.48 -7.95
C LEU A 115 7.97 9.13 -8.25
N PHE A 116 7.85 8.14 -7.35
CA PHE A 116 8.36 6.79 -7.59
C PHE A 116 7.80 6.18 -8.87
N HIS A 117 6.48 6.32 -9.10
CA HIS A 117 5.84 5.87 -10.33
C HIS A 117 6.38 6.60 -11.57
N ALA A 118 6.66 7.89 -11.47
CA ALA A 118 7.19 8.67 -12.59
C ALA A 118 8.65 8.31 -12.94
N LEU A 119 9.39 7.66 -12.04
CA LEU A 119 10.81 7.32 -12.19
C LEU A 119 11.05 5.87 -12.63
N CYS A 120 10.03 5.01 -12.67
CA CYS A 120 10.13 3.58 -12.96
C CYS A 120 9.35 3.22 -14.22
#